data_AF-A0A924BR93-F1
#
_entry.id   AF-A0A924BR93-F1
#
_cell.length_a   1.000
_cell.length_b   1.000
_cell.length_c   1.000
_cell.angle_alpha   90.00
_cell.angle_beta   90.00
_cell.angle_gamma   90.00
#
_symmetry.space_group_name_H-M   'P 1'
#
loop_
_entity.id
_entity.type
_entity.pdbx_description
1 polymer ?
#
loop_
_entity_poly.entity_id
_entity_poly.type
_entity_poly.pdbx_seq_one_letter_code
_entity_poly.pdbx_strand_id
1 'polypeptide(L)'
;MAAAMAMVAGAAALTASPAPVLTSAAATHAAIAPAITIAGNWIVDLRPSDTYPTAYDKPMVLVIAADHAVSGEFYDHPIESGHYAHRGTRECVMFRTSDLSGPYQHQGCVVGDRIEGMSWAEGRKFLLLWTAKRGR
;
A
#
# COMPACT_ATOMS: atom_id res chain seq x y z
N MET A 1 -21.09 -90.79 -15.93
CA MET A 1 -20.13 -90.91 -17.05
C MET A 1 -20.75 -90.18 -18.24
N ALA A 2 -20.31 -88.96 -18.55
CA ALA A 2 -19.40 -88.59 -19.67
C ALA A 2 -20.22 -88.32 -20.96
N ALA A 3 -19.99 -87.34 -21.86
CA ALA A 3 -19.02 -86.27 -22.04
C ALA A 3 -19.61 -85.20 -23.01
N ALA A 4 -18.87 -84.11 -23.24
CA ALA A 4 -19.21 -82.87 -23.93
C ALA A 4 -19.00 -82.85 -25.47
N MET A 5 -19.56 -81.84 -26.17
CA MET A 5 -19.14 -81.22 -27.47
C MET A 5 -20.09 -80.04 -27.79
N ALA A 6 -19.73 -78.73 -27.73
CA ALA A 6 -18.81 -77.87 -28.49
C ALA A 6 -19.48 -77.07 -29.64
N MET A 7 -19.19 -75.74 -29.72
CA MET A 7 -19.31 -74.74 -30.84
C MET A 7 -20.05 -73.44 -30.43
N VAL A 8 -19.38 -72.36 -29.98
CA VAL A 8 -18.69 -71.25 -30.71
C VAL A 8 -19.63 -70.21 -31.36
N ALA A 9 -19.67 -69.00 -30.79
CA ALA A 9 -19.74 -67.66 -31.42
C ALA A 9 -19.71 -66.62 -30.27
N GLY A 10 -18.82 -65.65 -30.15
CA GLY A 10 -18.11 -64.87 -31.16
C GLY A 10 -18.75 -63.48 -31.25
N ALA A 11 -18.51 -62.59 -30.28
CA ALA A 11 -18.90 -61.18 -30.37
C ALA A 11 -17.75 -60.30 -29.85
N ALA A 12 -17.11 -59.59 -30.79
CA ALA A 12 -16.02 -58.67 -30.54
C ALA A 12 -16.52 -57.44 -29.76
N ALA A 13 -15.95 -57.22 -28.57
CA ALA A 13 -16.20 -56.01 -27.79
C ALA A 13 -15.35 -54.86 -28.35
N LEU A 14 -16.03 -53.83 -28.89
CA LEU A 14 -15.43 -52.54 -29.21
C LEU A 14 -14.95 -51.87 -27.92
N THR A 15 -13.64 -51.73 -27.75
CA THR A 15 -13.04 -51.00 -26.64
C THR A 15 -12.97 -49.51 -26.98
N ALA A 16 -13.79 -48.72 -26.30
CA ALA A 16 -13.72 -47.26 -26.37
C ALA A 16 -12.48 -46.78 -25.59
N SER A 17 -11.58 -46.05 -26.26
CA SER A 17 -10.42 -45.39 -25.63
C SER A 17 -10.86 -44.15 -24.83
N PRO A 18 -10.42 -43.97 -23.58
CA PRO A 18 -10.66 -42.74 -22.83
C PRO A 18 -9.73 -41.62 -23.32
N ALA A 19 -10.31 -40.45 -23.63
CA ALA A 19 -9.56 -39.25 -23.98
C ALA A 19 -8.82 -38.68 -22.74
N PRO A 20 -7.61 -38.11 -22.91
CA PRO A 20 -6.87 -37.52 -21.80
C PRO A 20 -7.50 -36.19 -21.39
N VAL A 21 -7.90 -36.08 -20.11
CA VAL A 21 -8.34 -34.83 -19.50
C VAL A 21 -7.08 -34.02 -19.17
N LEU A 22 -6.84 -32.96 -19.94
CA LEU A 22 -5.76 -32.00 -19.67
C LEU A 22 -6.20 -31.07 -18.53
N THR A 23 -5.85 -31.42 -17.31
CA THR A 23 -6.03 -30.56 -16.13
C THR A 23 -5.02 -29.42 -16.20
N SER A 24 -5.45 -28.25 -16.70
CA SER A 24 -4.63 -27.04 -16.70
C SER A 24 -4.42 -26.55 -15.26
N ALA A 25 -3.22 -26.78 -14.71
CA ALA A 25 -2.79 -26.16 -13.47
C ALA A 25 -2.59 -24.66 -13.71
N ALA A 26 -3.57 -23.85 -13.30
CA ALA A 26 -3.42 -22.40 -13.27
C ALA A 26 -2.34 -22.06 -12.24
N ALA A 27 -1.15 -21.67 -12.72
CA ALA A 27 -0.10 -21.11 -11.88
C ALA A 27 -0.58 -19.75 -11.36
N THR A 28 -1.01 -19.70 -10.10
CA THR A 28 -1.26 -18.47 -9.37
C THR A 28 0.07 -17.73 -9.19
N HIS A 29 0.35 -16.77 -10.08
CA HIS A 29 1.36 -15.76 -9.82
C HIS A 29 0.85 -14.89 -8.67
N ALA A 30 1.39 -15.11 -7.47
CA ALA A 30 1.26 -14.18 -6.38
C ALA A 30 1.97 -12.88 -6.80
N ALA A 31 1.21 -11.88 -7.23
CA ALA A 31 1.74 -10.54 -7.45
C ALA A 31 2.24 -10.00 -6.10
N ILE A 32 3.55 -9.72 -6.00
CA ILE A 32 4.11 -9.01 -4.86
C ILE A 32 3.54 -7.59 -4.94
N ALA A 33 2.69 -7.22 -3.98
CA ALA A 33 2.19 -5.86 -3.89
C ALA A 33 3.38 -4.90 -3.78
N PRO A 34 3.41 -3.77 -4.53
CA PRO A 34 4.48 -2.81 -4.40
C PRO A 34 4.56 -2.34 -2.94
N ALA A 35 5.77 -2.31 -2.38
CA ALA A 35 5.98 -1.82 -1.03
C ALA A 35 5.57 -0.35 -0.96
N ILE A 36 4.66 -0.01 -0.04
CA ILE A 36 4.25 1.38 0.20
C ILE A 36 5.42 2.10 0.84
N THR A 37 6.13 2.91 0.05
CA THR A 37 7.37 3.52 0.49
C THR A 37 7.11 4.67 1.45
N ILE A 38 6.00 5.40 1.34
CA ILE A 38 5.73 6.57 2.19
C ILE A 38 5.49 6.21 3.67
N ALA A 39 5.16 4.95 3.98
CA ALA A 39 4.97 4.47 5.35
C ALA A 39 6.27 4.51 6.17
N GLY A 40 6.13 4.65 7.50
CA GLY A 40 7.21 4.56 8.47
C GLY A 40 7.50 5.88 9.19
N ASN A 41 8.71 5.95 9.78
CA ASN A 41 9.15 7.08 10.60
C ASN A 41 9.88 8.12 9.74
N TRP A 42 9.60 9.38 10.02
CA TRP A 42 10.10 10.54 9.33
C TRP A 42 10.47 11.64 10.33
N ILE A 43 11.38 12.52 9.93
CA ILE A 43 11.74 13.76 10.62
C ILE A 43 11.40 14.91 9.68
N VAL A 44 10.40 15.70 10.07
CA VAL A 44 9.88 16.84 9.33
C VAL A 44 10.64 18.10 9.71
N ASP A 45 11.12 18.84 8.73
CA ASP A 45 11.69 20.17 8.91
C ASP A 45 10.59 21.22 8.71
N LEU A 46 10.24 21.92 9.79
CA LEU A 46 9.18 22.94 9.83
C LEU A 46 9.74 24.38 9.82
N ARG A 47 10.99 24.58 9.37
CA ARG A 47 11.54 25.92 9.22
C ARG A 47 10.70 26.75 8.23
N PRO A 48 10.38 28.02 8.55
CA PRO A 48 9.64 28.89 7.62
C PRO A 48 10.38 29.22 6.31
N SER A 49 11.72 29.09 6.30
CA SER A 49 12.55 29.26 5.12
C SER A 49 13.89 28.51 5.26
N ASP A 50 14.56 28.25 4.14
CA ASP A 50 15.86 27.59 4.11
C ASP A 50 16.97 28.38 4.82
N THR A 51 16.79 29.71 4.92
CA THR A 51 17.71 30.62 5.60
C THR A 51 17.46 30.72 7.11
N TYR A 52 16.44 30.02 7.64
CA TYR A 52 16.14 30.07 9.06
C TYR A 52 17.28 29.42 9.86
N PRO A 53 17.85 30.11 10.86
CA PRO A 53 19.17 29.80 11.41
C PRO A 53 19.20 28.51 12.25
N THR A 54 18.04 28.08 12.75
CA THR A 54 17.93 26.93 13.66
C THR A 54 17.07 25.85 13.03
N ALA A 55 17.53 24.60 13.05
CA ALA A 55 16.70 23.46 12.62
C ALA A 55 15.39 23.41 13.43
N TYR A 56 14.29 23.06 12.76
CA TYR A 56 13.00 22.84 13.41
C TYR A 56 12.45 21.47 13.05
N ASP A 57 13.22 20.45 13.46
CA ASP A 57 12.97 19.04 13.18
C ASP A 57 11.90 18.48 14.14
N LYS A 58 10.88 17.80 13.61
CA LYS A 58 9.77 17.18 14.35
C LYS A 58 9.49 15.74 13.90
N PRO A 59 9.08 14.84 14.81
CA PRO A 59 8.75 13.48 14.43
C PRO A 59 7.46 13.44 13.59
N MET A 60 7.43 12.53 12.63
CA MET A 60 6.22 12.13 11.91
C MET A 60 6.24 10.61 11.74
N VAL A 61 5.11 9.98 11.99
CA VAL A 61 4.90 8.54 11.80
C VAL A 61 3.71 8.37 10.88
N LEU A 62 3.92 7.66 9.77
CA LEU A 62 2.87 7.35 8.80
C LEU A 62 2.62 5.85 8.78
N VAL A 63 1.43 5.44 9.19
CA VAL A 63 0.94 4.07 9.07
C VAL A 63 -0.13 4.05 7.98
N ILE A 64 0.02 3.17 7.00
CA ILE A 64 -0.88 3.04 5.86
C ILE A 64 -1.61 1.71 5.97
N ALA A 65 -2.93 1.76 6.15
CA ALA A 65 -3.78 0.58 6.21
C ALA A 65 -4.09 0.04 4.80
N ALA A 66 -4.58 -1.20 4.73
CA ALA A 66 -4.89 -1.86 3.47
C ALA A 66 -6.02 -1.17 2.67
N ASP A 67 -6.89 -0.42 3.33
CA ASP A 67 -7.97 0.39 2.74
C ASP A 67 -7.51 1.83 2.40
N HIS A 68 -6.19 2.08 2.46
CA HIS A 68 -5.54 3.37 2.23
C HIS A 68 -5.86 4.44 3.29
N ALA A 69 -6.45 4.07 4.43
CA ALA A 69 -6.50 4.96 5.58
C ALA A 69 -5.08 5.23 6.11
N VAL A 70 -4.83 6.48 6.52
CA VAL A 70 -3.56 6.91 7.11
C VAL A 70 -3.78 7.26 8.57
N SER A 71 -2.93 6.69 9.43
CA SER A 71 -2.88 6.98 10.85
C SER A 71 -1.43 7.20 11.30
N GLY A 72 -1.24 7.54 12.58
CA GLY A 72 0.06 7.86 13.16
C GLY A 72 0.08 9.26 13.76
N GLU A 73 1.20 9.96 13.64
CA GLU A 73 1.43 11.25 14.28
C GLU A 73 2.17 12.21 13.35
N PHE A 74 1.86 13.50 13.46
CA PHE A 74 2.60 14.58 12.81
C PHE A 74 2.88 15.66 13.84
N TYR A 75 4.17 15.86 14.17
CA TYR A 75 4.59 16.81 15.20
C TYR A 75 3.79 16.65 16.50
N ASP A 76 3.89 15.47 17.12
CA ASP A 76 3.28 15.16 18.43
C ASP A 76 1.74 15.26 18.45
N HIS A 77 1.09 15.43 17.29
CA HIS A 77 -0.36 15.43 17.14
C HIS A 77 -0.83 14.19 16.36
N PRO A 78 -1.85 13.47 16.86
CA PRO A 78 -2.42 12.34 16.13
C PRO A 78 -2.96 12.74 14.77
N ILE A 79 -2.77 11.87 13.79
CA ILE A 79 -3.35 11.99 12.47
C ILE A 79 -4.86 11.69 12.53
N GLU A 80 -5.65 12.62 12.00
CA GLU A 80 -7.09 12.55 11.82
C GLU A 80 -7.44 12.39 10.33
N SER A 81 -8.40 11.52 10.01
CA SER A 81 -9.00 11.40 8.67
C SER A 81 -7.98 11.36 7.52
N GLY A 82 -6.91 10.59 7.68
CA GLY A 82 -5.83 10.50 6.71
C GLY A 82 -6.12 9.54 5.56
N HIS A 83 -5.62 9.89 4.36
CA HIS A 83 -5.75 9.09 3.16
C HIS A 83 -4.44 9.03 2.37
N TYR A 84 -4.16 7.84 1.86
CA TYR A 84 -3.04 7.56 0.97
C TYR A 84 -3.54 7.40 -0.46
N ALA A 85 -2.76 7.89 -1.41
CA ALA A 85 -2.98 7.67 -2.82
C ALA A 85 -1.65 7.46 -3.54
N HIS A 86 -1.69 6.65 -4.59
CA HIS A 86 -0.56 6.53 -5.50
C HIS A 86 -0.99 6.54 -6.96
N ARG A 87 -0.09 7.00 -7.83
CA ARG A 87 -0.23 6.94 -9.29
C ARG A 87 1.13 6.67 -9.90
N GLY A 88 1.34 5.44 -10.40
CA GLY A 88 2.66 4.99 -10.81
C GLY A 88 3.62 4.99 -9.63
N THR A 89 4.74 5.70 -9.74
CA THR A 89 5.75 5.86 -8.67
C THR A 89 5.46 7.04 -7.72
N ARG A 90 4.43 7.84 -8.00
CA ARG A 90 4.04 8.96 -7.13
C ARG A 90 3.21 8.43 -5.98
N GLU A 91 3.73 8.50 -4.76
CA GLU A 91 3.02 8.21 -3.52
C GLU A 91 2.77 9.51 -2.75
N CYS A 92 1.54 9.70 -2.27
CA CYS A 92 1.16 10.88 -1.50
C CYS A 92 0.23 10.51 -0.34
N VAL A 93 0.28 11.32 0.72
CA VAL A 93 -0.70 11.33 1.80
C VAL A 93 -1.36 12.70 1.91
N MET A 94 -2.61 12.70 2.37
CA MET A 94 -3.33 13.87 2.84
C MET A 94 -3.94 13.51 4.18
N PHE A 95 -3.81 14.38 5.18
CA PHE A 95 -4.39 14.13 6.50
C PHE A 95 -4.65 15.42 7.25
N ARG A 96 -5.40 15.32 8.34
CA ARG A 96 -5.65 16.42 9.26
C ARG A 96 -4.94 16.18 10.58
N THR A 97 -4.53 17.25 11.25
CA THR A 97 -4.30 17.24 12.70
C THR A 97 -5.05 18.43 13.30
N SER A 98 -5.17 18.48 14.62
CA SER A 98 -5.76 19.63 15.31
C SER A 98 -4.97 19.96 16.57
N ASP A 99 -4.86 21.27 16.86
CA ASP A 99 -4.42 21.78 18.16
C ASP A 99 -5.49 22.72 18.74
N LEU A 100 -5.16 23.43 19.81
CA LEU A 100 -6.08 24.40 20.45
C LEU A 100 -6.50 25.57 19.53
N SER A 101 -5.82 25.76 18.41
CA SER A 101 -6.09 26.78 17.40
C SER A 101 -7.04 26.28 16.31
N GLY A 102 -7.34 24.98 16.24
CA GLY A 102 -8.20 24.37 15.23
C GLY A 102 -7.47 23.42 14.27
N PRO A 103 -8.08 23.11 13.12
CA PRO A 103 -7.58 22.10 12.19
C PRO A 103 -6.38 22.58 11.37
N TYR A 104 -5.53 21.61 11.03
CA TYR A 104 -4.43 21.73 10.10
C TYR A 104 -4.56 20.66 9.03
N GLN A 105 -4.32 21.03 7.78
CA GLN A 105 -4.46 20.21 6.61
C GLN A 105 -3.08 20.00 6.05
N HIS A 106 -2.66 18.74 6.00
CA HIS A 106 -1.32 18.36 5.62
C HIS A 106 -1.38 17.51 4.36
N GLN A 107 -0.49 17.83 3.43
CA GLN A 107 -0.22 17.01 2.27
C GLN A 107 1.28 16.71 2.25
N GLY A 108 1.64 15.51 1.79
CA GLY A 108 3.03 15.20 1.47
C GLY A 108 3.12 14.16 0.38
N CYS A 109 4.11 14.28 -0.50
CA CYS A 109 4.41 13.28 -1.50
C CYS A 109 5.89 12.89 -1.48
N VAL A 110 6.17 11.62 -1.78
CA VAL A 110 7.57 11.16 -1.93
C VAL A 110 8.20 11.82 -3.16
N VAL A 111 9.38 12.39 -2.97
CA VAL A 111 10.25 12.97 -4.00
C VAL A 111 11.68 12.50 -3.73
N GLY A 112 12.13 11.49 -4.48
CA GLY A 112 13.43 10.85 -4.24
C GLY A 112 13.45 10.11 -2.91
N ASP A 113 14.31 10.54 -1.99
CA ASP A 113 14.52 9.95 -0.66
C ASP A 113 13.82 10.70 0.49
N ARG A 114 13.06 11.75 0.16
CA ARG A 114 12.33 12.60 1.11
C ARG A 114 10.85 12.69 0.78
N ILE A 115 10.09 13.23 1.71
CA ILE A 115 8.75 13.75 1.46
C ILE A 115 8.87 15.27 1.28
N GLU A 116 8.19 15.81 0.28
CA GLU A 116 7.91 17.24 0.16
C GLU A 116 6.43 17.45 0.44
N GLY A 117 6.12 18.43 1.30
CA GLY A 117 4.77 18.62 1.79
C GLY A 117 4.45 20.05 2.16
N MET A 118 3.22 20.22 2.63
CA MET A 118 2.62 21.50 2.97
C MET A 118 1.62 21.34 4.11
N SER A 119 1.57 22.33 4.98
CA SER A 119 0.57 22.47 6.04
C SER A 119 -0.19 23.76 5.84
N TRP A 120 -1.51 23.69 5.78
CA TRP A 120 -2.39 24.84 5.91
C TRP A 120 -3.00 24.84 7.31
N ALA A 121 -2.84 25.94 8.04
CA ALA A 121 -3.39 26.12 9.38
C ALA A 121 -4.47 27.19 9.34
N GLU A 122 -5.75 26.80 9.41
CA GLU A 122 -6.86 27.75 9.32
C GLU A 122 -6.86 28.74 10.49
N GLY A 123 -6.77 28.22 11.71
CA GLY A 123 -6.80 29.05 12.92
C GLY A 123 -5.58 29.94 13.12
N ARG A 124 -4.42 29.53 12.57
CA ARG A 124 -3.17 30.30 12.66
C ARG A 124 -2.86 31.11 11.40
N LYS A 125 -3.71 31.04 10.38
CA LYS A 125 -3.66 31.86 9.15
C LYS A 125 -2.33 31.77 8.42
N PHE A 126 -1.76 30.57 8.30
CA PHE A 126 -0.53 30.36 7.53
C PHE A 126 -0.60 29.15 6.61
N LEU A 127 0.27 29.21 5.60
CA LEU A 127 0.65 28.09 4.75
C LEU A 127 2.15 27.87 4.92
N LEU A 128 2.55 26.64 5.22
CA LEU A 128 3.95 26.29 5.47
C LEU A 128 4.34 25.13 4.56
N LEU A 129 5.36 25.33 3.73
CA LEU A 129 6.02 24.23 3.03
C LEU A 129 6.99 23.55 3.98
N TRP A 130 7.09 22.23 3.88
CA TRP A 130 8.00 21.43 4.71
C TRP A 130 8.56 20.27 3.91
N THR A 131 9.66 19.72 4.41
CA THR A 131 10.22 18.47 3.89
C THR A 131 10.36 17.46 5.03
N ALA A 132 10.39 16.17 4.72
CA ALA A 132 10.68 15.16 5.72
C ALA A 132 11.71 14.16 5.20
N LYS A 133 12.73 13.89 6.01
CA LYS A 133 13.73 12.84 5.78
C LYS A 133 13.39 11.61 6.62
N ARG A 134 13.92 10.45 6.26
CA ARG A 134 13.71 9.23 7.06
C ARG A 134 14.17 9.42 8.51
N GLY A 135 13.32 9.01 9.45
CA GLY A 135 13.71 8.83 10.84
C GLY A 135 14.62 7.62 10.97
N ARG A 136 15.69 7.75 11.75
CA ARG A 136 16.57 6.62 12.08
C ARG A 136 15.94 5.77 13.17
#